data_AF-A0A5E6N9P9-F1
#
_entry.id   AF-A0A5E6N9P9-F1
#
_cell.length_a   1.000
_cell.length_b   1.000
_cell.length_c   1.000
_cell.angle_alpha   90.00
_cell.angle_beta   90.00
_cell.angle_gamma   90.00
#
_symmetry.space_group_name_H-M   'P 1'
#
loop_
_entity.id
_entity.type
_entity.pdbx_description
1 polymer ?
#
loop_
_entity_poly.entity_id
_entity_poly.type
_entity_poly.pdbx_seq_one_letter_code
_entity_poly.pdbx_strand_id
1 'polypeptide(L)'
;MSDSKIVHFYNQRAEDSENRIKELKNDFGAKQMPCADFNANALYFDICSLSYNLFALMRQLLPLSLPIKGQSIYAIVFTPLLLKH
;
A
#
# COMPACT_ATOMS: atom_id res chain seq x y z
N MET A 1 33.43 0.23 -4.45
CA MET A 1 32.44 -0.55 -3.67
C MET A 1 32.79 -2.02 -3.83
N SER A 2 32.71 -2.84 -2.78
CA SER A 2 32.92 -4.29 -2.90
C SER A 2 31.67 -4.97 -3.47
N ASP A 3 31.83 -6.11 -4.15
CA ASP A 3 30.74 -6.85 -4.81
C ASP A 3 29.60 -7.19 -3.83
N SER A 4 29.92 -7.58 -2.60
CA SER A 4 28.95 -7.82 -1.53
C SER A 4 28.08 -6.61 -1.21
N LYS A 5 28.63 -5.39 -1.24
CA LYS A 5 27.86 -4.14 -1.00
C LYS A 5 26.90 -3.83 -2.15
N ILE A 6 27.27 -4.18 -3.38
CA ILE A 6 26.42 -3.99 -4.57
C ILE A 6 25.20 -4.93 -4.49
N VAL A 7 25.44 -6.20 -4.13
CA VAL A 7 24.36 -7.19 -3.94
C VAL A 7 23.42 -6.77 -2.80
N HIS A 8 23.96 -6.33 -1.67
CA HIS A 8 23.15 -5.88 -0.54
C HIS A 8 22.30 -4.64 -0.90
N PHE A 9 22.84 -3.69 -1.65
CA PHE A 9 22.08 -2.54 -2.13
C PHE A 9 20.95 -2.96 -3.07
N TYR A 10 21.20 -3.88 -4.00
CA TYR A 10 20.17 -4.36 -4.92
C TYR A 10 19.03 -5.09 -4.20
N ASN A 11 19.34 -5.89 -3.17
CA ASN A 11 18.33 -6.65 -2.43
C ASN A 11 17.31 -5.77 -1.68
N GLN A 12 17.69 -4.56 -1.28
CA GLN A 12 16.75 -3.61 -0.66
C GLN A 12 15.55 -3.33 -1.57
N ARG A 13 15.74 -3.31 -2.90
CA ARG A 13 14.66 -3.07 -3.87
C ARG A 13 13.50 -4.07 -3.73
N ALA A 14 13.80 -5.33 -3.49
CA ALA A 14 12.80 -6.39 -3.36
C ALA A 14 11.98 -6.22 -2.07
N GLU A 15 12.64 -5.90 -0.95
CA GLU A 15 11.98 -5.70 0.34
C GLU A 15 11.11 -4.44 0.34
N ASP A 16 11.61 -3.38 -0.30
CA ASP A 16 11.03 -2.06 -0.25
C ASP A 16 10.06 -1.79 -1.41
N SER A 17 10.58 -1.67 -2.62
CA SER A 17 9.80 -1.14 -3.74
C SER A 17 8.82 -2.17 -4.30
N GLU A 18 9.23 -3.44 -4.42
CA GLU A 18 8.38 -4.46 -5.03
C GLU A 18 7.18 -4.82 -4.14
N ASN A 19 7.36 -4.85 -2.82
CA ASN A 19 6.26 -5.09 -1.90
C ASN A 19 5.26 -3.93 -1.92
N ARG A 20 5.73 -2.68 -1.94
CA ARG A 20 4.86 -1.50 -2.05
C ARG A 20 4.07 -1.48 -3.37
N ILE A 21 4.70 -1.85 -4.49
CA ILE A 21 4.03 -1.98 -5.79
C ILE A 21 2.99 -3.12 -5.78
N LYS A 22 3.30 -4.25 -5.13
CA LYS A 22 2.33 -5.37 -5.00
C LYS A 22 1.11 -4.94 -4.20
N GLU A 23 1.30 -4.24 -3.08
CA GLU A 23 0.23 -3.71 -2.23
C GLU A 23 -0.62 -2.69 -3.00
N LEU A 24 0.00 -1.72 -3.67
CA LEU A 24 -0.69 -0.73 -4.51
C LEU A 24 -1.55 -1.39 -5.60
N LYS A 25 -1.03 -2.42 -6.27
CA LYS A 25 -1.76 -3.13 -7.34
C LYS A 25 -2.93 -3.94 -6.78
N ASN A 26 -2.69 -4.74 -5.73
CA ASN A 26 -3.65 -5.73 -5.27
C ASN A 26 -4.69 -5.16 -4.30
N ASP A 27 -4.28 -4.25 -3.41
CA ASP A 27 -5.12 -3.77 -2.31
C ASP A 27 -5.76 -2.40 -2.60
N PHE A 28 -5.19 -1.62 -3.52
CA PHE A 28 -5.66 -0.26 -3.87
C PHE A 28 -6.19 -0.15 -5.31
N GLY A 29 -6.42 -1.28 -5.99
CA GLY A 29 -7.09 -1.32 -7.30
C GLY A 29 -6.23 -0.92 -8.51
N ALA A 30 -4.94 -0.61 -8.33
CA ALA A 30 -4.06 -0.23 -9.43
C ALA A 30 -3.62 -1.39 -10.35
N LYS A 31 -4.23 -2.57 -10.23
CA LYS A 31 -3.92 -3.75 -11.06
C LYS A 31 -4.40 -3.61 -12.50
N GLN A 32 -5.55 -2.98 -12.73
CA GLN A 32 -6.15 -2.82 -14.05
C GLN A 32 -6.76 -1.44 -14.20
N MET A 33 -6.58 -0.85 -15.38
CA MET A 33 -7.15 0.45 -15.71
C MET A 33 -8.62 0.31 -16.13
N PRO A 34 -9.51 1.21 -15.68
CA PRO A 34 -10.95 1.06 -15.86
C PRO A 34 -11.45 1.36 -17.28
N CYS A 35 -10.68 2.07 -18.11
CA CYS A 35 -11.15 2.52 -19.43
C CYS A 35 -10.00 2.60 -20.46
N ALA A 36 -10.33 2.94 -21.71
CA ALA A 36 -9.34 3.13 -22.77
C ALA A 36 -8.78 4.56 -22.84
N ASP A 37 -9.30 5.49 -22.04
CA ASP A 37 -8.84 6.88 -22.00
C ASP A 37 -7.61 7.03 -21.11
N PHE A 38 -6.53 7.58 -21.67
CA PHE A 38 -5.26 7.74 -20.96
C PHE A 38 -5.35 8.68 -19.77
N ASN A 39 -6.04 9.82 -19.92
CA ASN A 39 -6.11 10.84 -18.86
C ASN A 39 -6.99 10.37 -17.70
N ALA A 40 -8.11 9.70 -18.01
CA ALA A 40 -8.95 9.10 -16.99
C ALA A 40 -8.20 8.02 -16.19
N ASN A 41 -7.40 7.20 -16.87
CA ASN A 41 -6.58 6.17 -16.23
C ASN A 41 -5.43 6.77 -15.41
N ALA A 42 -4.80 7.84 -15.88
CA ALA A 42 -3.78 8.56 -15.12
C ALA A 42 -4.36 9.09 -13.80
N LEU A 43 -5.51 9.78 -13.87
CA LEU A 43 -6.20 10.26 -12.68
C LEU A 43 -6.61 9.12 -11.74
N TYR A 44 -7.11 8.00 -12.28
CA TYR A 44 -7.45 6.81 -11.49
C TYR A 44 -6.21 6.28 -10.75
N PHE A 45 -5.08 6.15 -11.44
CA PHE A 45 -3.84 5.68 -10.85
C PHE A 45 -3.29 6.64 -9.78
N ASP A 46 -3.44 7.94 -9.97
CA ASP A 46 -3.07 8.96 -8.98
C ASP A 46 -3.92 8.84 -7.70
N ILE A 47 -5.21 8.55 -7.82
CA ILE A 47 -6.10 8.31 -6.67
C ILE A 47 -5.68 7.02 -5.92
N CYS A 48 -5.38 5.94 -6.65
CA CYS A 48 -4.83 4.71 -6.04
C CYS A 48 -3.52 4.99 -5.29
N SER A 49 -2.64 5.79 -5.89
CA SER A 49 -1.34 6.14 -5.28
C SER A 49 -1.50 7.05 -4.06
N LEU A 50 -2.42 8.01 -4.11
CA LEU A 50 -2.73 8.90 -2.98
C LEU A 50 -3.29 8.12 -1.79
N SER A 51 -4.25 7.23 -2.04
CA SER A 51 -4.85 6.39 -0.99
C SER A 51 -3.82 5.45 -0.35
N TYR A 52 -2.92 4.87 -1.14
CA TYR A 52 -1.77 4.11 -0.63
C TYR A 52 -0.88 4.95 0.30
N ASN A 53 -0.50 6.15 -0.15
CA ASN A 53 0.39 7.03 0.61
C ASN A 53 -0.24 7.50 1.92
N LEU A 54 -1.56 7.81 1.91
CA LEU A 54 -2.31 8.13 3.12
C LEU A 54 -2.32 6.96 4.10
N PHE A 55 -2.54 5.73 3.62
CA PHE A 55 -2.48 4.54 4.46
C PHE A 55 -1.08 4.30 5.04
N ALA A 56 -0.04 4.47 4.23
CA ALA A 56 1.35 4.35 4.70
C ALA A 56 1.68 5.38 5.79
N LEU A 57 1.22 6.63 5.62
CA LEU A 57 1.34 7.69 6.63
C LEU A 57 0.58 7.33 7.90
N MET A 58 -0.64 6.81 7.79
CA MET A 58 -1.41 6.34 8.95
C MET A 58 -0.66 5.25 9.71
N ARG A 59 -0.04 4.26 9.04
CA ARG A 59 0.79 3.24 9.71
C ARG A 59 1.96 3.83 10.49
N GLN A 60 2.51 4.95 10.05
CA GLN A 60 3.60 5.65 10.74
C GLN A 60 3.09 6.47 11.94
N LEU A 61 1.91 7.07 11.81
CA LEU A 61 1.35 7.98 12.82
C LEU A 61 0.56 7.28 13.93
N LEU A 62 -0.03 6.11 13.66
CA LEU A 62 -0.77 5.36 14.68
C LEU A 62 0.20 4.71 15.68
N PRO A 63 0.08 5.02 17.00
CA PRO A 63 0.82 4.30 18.02
C PRO A 63 0.40 2.83 18.00
N LEU A 64 1.41 1.94 17.98
CA LEU A 64 1.33 0.49 17.86
C LEU A 64 0.64 -0.17 19.07
N SER A 65 -0.65 0.10 19.30
CA SER A 65 -1.51 -0.70 20.19
C SER A 65 -2.59 -1.46 19.43
N LEU A 66 -2.64 -1.31 18.10
CA LEU A 66 -3.50 -2.09 17.23
C LEU A 66 -2.66 -3.15 16.48
N PRO A 67 -2.97 -4.45 16.61
CA PRO A 67 -2.24 -5.50 15.90
C PRO A 67 -2.64 -5.49 14.41
N ILE A 68 -1.98 -4.65 13.62
CA ILE A 68 -2.19 -4.54 12.16
C ILE A 68 -1.30 -5.55 11.43
N LYS A 69 -1.47 -6.85 11.73
CA LYS A 69 -0.85 -7.91 10.92
C LYS A 69 -1.93 -8.83 10.39
N GLY A 70 -2.22 -8.70 9.09
CA GLY A 70 -3.08 -9.62 8.36
C GLY A 70 -4.59 -9.33 8.43
N GLN A 71 -5.03 -8.20 8.99
CA GLN A 71 -6.43 -7.80 8.93
C GLN A 71 -6.70 -6.97 7.66
N SER A 72 -7.64 -7.45 6.85
CA SER A 72 -8.20 -6.72 5.72
C SER A 72 -8.70 -5.34 6.18
N ILE A 73 -8.54 -4.31 5.34
CA ILE A 73 -8.94 -2.91 5.59
C ILE A 73 -10.39 -2.82 6.12
N TYR A 74 -11.26 -3.74 5.68
CA TYR A 74 -12.63 -3.86 6.19
C TYR A 74 -12.69 -4.04 7.72
N ALA A 75 -11.83 -4.85 8.32
CA ALA A 75 -11.82 -5.06 9.76
C ALA A 75 -11.42 -3.79 10.51
N ILE A 76 -10.46 -3.02 10.02
CA ILE A 76 -9.99 -1.81 10.71
C ILE A 76 -11.07 -0.72 10.71
N VAL A 77 -11.78 -0.56 9.58
CA VAL A 77 -12.79 0.49 9.42
C VAL A 77 -14.15 0.11 10.04
N PHE A 78 -14.54 -1.17 10.03
CA PHE A 78 -15.86 -1.61 10.52
C PHE A 78 -15.89 -2.11 11.98
N THR A 79 -14.77 -2.49 12.60
CA THR A 79 -14.79 -2.96 14.01
C THR A 79 -15.33 -1.91 15.00
N PRO A 80 -15.05 -0.60 14.88
CA PRO A 80 -15.69 0.38 15.75
C PRO A 80 -17.18 0.63 15.42
N LEU A 81 -17.69 0.14 14.28
CA LEU A 81 -19.09 0.28 13.87
C LEU A 81 -19.98 -0.89 14.33
N LEU A 82 -19.41 -2.08 14.58
CA LEU A 82 -20.16 -3.28 15.00
C LEU A 82 -20.16 -3.54 16.51
N LEU A 83 -19.37 -2.80 17.31
CA LEU A 83 -19.31 -2.93 18.78
C LEU A 83 -20.22 -1.96 19.53
N LYS A 84 -21.16 -1.28 18.84
CA LYS A 84 -22.27 -0.56 19.47
C LYS A 84 -23.53 -1.43 19.45
N HIS A 85 -23.55 -2.48 20.28
CA HIS A 85 -24.79 -3.01 20.86
C HIS A 85 -24.50 -3.83 22.11
#